data_AF-N1PBC0-F1
#
_entry.id   AF-N1PBC0-F1
#
_cell.length_a   1.000
_cell.length_b   1.000
_cell.length_c   1.000
_cell.angle_alpha   90.00
_cell.angle_beta   90.00
_cell.angle_gamma   90.00
#
_symmetry.space_group_name_H-M   'P 1'
#
loop_
_entity.id
_entity.type
_entity.pdbx_description
1 polymer ?
#
loop_
_entity_poly.entity_id
_entity_poly.type
_entity_poly.pdbx_seq_one_letter_code
_entity_poly.pdbx_strand_id
1 'polypeptide(L)'
;MQEFSAGCWRLCKSDAVIFGDYLHVRKALPITNCVRTIHISSPCLNESSERTPRYTNVSGLKPHLRARMKHVNEIPDPTVAHNVAQLRPRYRAKLYAKHGAASGVDPGVMWPSKEELAEIKDIEAEFKPTLQELWANVAEKRESEKAARLAKEATVARSMAAMPKYIQEHKARLLKTEAEEAAALAKQKELMEEARDYYGYEIARNDPRFVLMVEMKEEEAKAAKKQKKKEDRDANVKRVLSELTRKRSRPKKSTADSADDQE
;
A
#
# COMPACT_ATOMS: atom_id res chain seq x y z
N MET A 1 -6.14 11.46 13.65
CA MET A 1 -6.54 12.76 14.21
C MET A 1 -5.56 13.10 15.33
N GLN A 2 -4.95 14.28 15.21
CA GLN A 2 -4.31 15.06 16.28
C GLN A 2 -3.09 14.43 16.98
N GLU A 3 -1.99 15.12 17.23
CA GLU A 3 -1.50 16.42 16.77
C GLU A 3 -0.01 16.51 17.13
N PHE A 4 0.68 17.32 16.34
CA PHE A 4 2.04 17.81 16.54
C PHE A 4 2.30 18.36 17.95
N SER A 5 3.51 18.15 18.48
CA SER A 5 4.10 19.10 19.41
C SER A 5 5.63 19.07 19.32
N ALA A 6 6.14 20.12 18.68
CA ALA A 6 7.53 20.51 18.64
C ALA A 6 7.82 21.52 19.78
N GLY A 7 9.10 21.68 20.14
CA GLY A 7 9.58 22.81 20.95
C GLY A 7 10.64 22.37 21.95
N CYS A 8 11.92 22.29 21.60
CA CYS A 8 12.85 23.42 21.40
C CYS A 8 13.02 24.28 22.66
N TRP A 9 14.09 23.99 23.40
CA TRP A 9 14.57 24.75 24.55
C TRP A 9 15.21 26.07 24.08
N ARG A 10 14.82 27.17 24.72
CA ARG A 10 15.41 28.50 24.50
C ARG A 10 16.21 28.94 25.73
N LEU A 11 17.35 29.53 25.39
CA LEU A 11 18.44 30.02 26.21
C LEU A 11 18.09 31.30 27.00
N CYS A 12 18.87 31.49 28.08
CA CYS A 12 19.52 32.71 28.54
C CYS A 12 18.83 33.72 29.49
N LYS A 13 19.65 34.07 30.52
CA LYS A 13 19.94 35.41 31.11
C LYS A 13 18.85 36.02 32.00
N SER A 14 19.11 36.76 33.08
CA SER A 14 20.30 37.35 33.74
C SER A 14 19.95 37.50 35.25
N ASP A 15 20.88 37.79 36.16
CA ASP A 15 20.97 39.06 36.95
C ASP A 15 21.61 38.66 38.31
N ALA A 16 22.32 39.45 39.13
CA ALA A 16 22.82 40.83 39.11
C ALA A 16 23.73 41.01 40.37
N VAL A 17 24.76 41.88 40.25
CA VAL A 17 25.18 42.96 41.19
C VAL A 17 25.68 42.56 42.61
N ILE A 18 26.98 42.62 42.93
CA ILE A 18 27.82 43.75 43.46
C ILE A 18 27.40 44.28 44.85
N PHE A 19 28.33 44.27 45.81
CA PHE A 19 28.64 45.32 46.82
C PHE A 19 29.94 44.91 47.52
N GLY A 20 31.06 45.61 47.34
CA GLY A 20 31.54 46.69 48.22
C GLY A 20 32.60 46.11 49.20
N ASP A 21 33.62 46.77 49.70
CA ASP A 21 34.18 48.10 49.52
C ASP A 21 35.43 48.16 50.45
N TYR A 22 36.34 49.12 50.23
CA TYR A 22 37.31 49.69 51.20
C TYR A 22 38.63 48.92 51.50
N LEU A 23 39.79 49.46 51.05
CA LEU A 23 40.76 50.33 51.79
C LEU A 23 41.51 49.53 52.90
N HIS A 24 42.84 49.54 53.09
CA HIS A 24 43.83 50.61 53.04
C HIS A 24 45.24 50.04 53.36
N VAL A 25 46.28 50.76 52.90
CA VAL A 25 47.60 50.97 53.55
C VAL A 25 48.74 49.96 53.34
N ARG A 26 49.64 50.45 52.48
CA ARG A 26 51.07 50.17 52.31
C ARG A 26 51.86 50.19 53.62
N LYS A 27 52.87 49.33 53.73
CA LYS A 27 54.12 49.67 54.45
C LYS A 27 55.33 49.41 53.55
N ALA A 28 56.28 50.34 53.70
CA ALA A 28 57.34 50.68 52.78
C ALA A 28 58.59 49.77 52.89
N LEU A 29 59.43 49.95 51.87
CA LEU A 29 60.76 49.38 51.59
C LEU A 29 61.77 49.56 52.74
N PRO A 30 62.94 48.91 52.64
CA PRO A 30 64.08 49.77 52.32
C PRO A 30 65.00 49.25 51.19
N ILE A 31 65.60 50.26 50.58
CA ILE A 31 66.57 50.28 49.50
C ILE A 31 67.95 49.98 50.07
N THR A 32 68.73 49.10 49.45
CA THR A 32 70.20 49.19 49.47
C THR A 32 70.80 48.85 48.10
N ASN A 33 71.29 49.91 47.46
CA ASN A 33 72.47 50.02 46.61
C ASN A 33 73.04 48.74 45.97
N CYS A 34 73.02 48.69 44.63
CA CYS A 34 74.20 48.28 43.88
C CYS A 34 74.24 48.93 42.48
N VAL A 35 75.07 49.97 42.41
CA VAL A 35 75.92 50.43 41.30
C VAL A 35 75.49 50.09 39.87
N ARG A 36 75.17 51.17 39.15
CA ARG A 36 75.23 51.28 37.67
C ARG A 36 76.53 50.69 37.14
N THR A 37 76.42 49.65 36.32
CA THR A 37 77.37 49.47 35.21
C THR A 37 76.54 49.44 33.94
N ILE A 38 76.60 50.53 33.19
CA ILE A 38 76.01 50.65 31.87
C ILE A 38 76.95 49.89 30.93
N HIS A 39 76.62 48.64 30.61
CA HIS A 39 77.15 47.97 29.44
C HIS A 39 76.13 48.14 28.32
N ILE A 40 76.41 49.10 27.44
CA ILE A 40 75.80 49.18 26.12
C ILE A 40 76.53 48.14 25.28
N SER A 41 75.98 46.93 25.22
CA SER A 41 76.14 46.05 24.08
C SER A 41 74.74 45.69 23.61
N SER A 42 74.32 46.31 22.52
CA SER A 42 73.15 45.86 21.78
C SER A 42 73.54 44.60 21.01
N PRO A 43 72.85 43.47 21.24
CA PRO A 43 72.50 42.58 20.16
C PRO A 43 71.02 42.75 19.86
N CYS A 44 70.74 43.12 18.62
CA CYS A 44 69.45 42.96 17.98
C CYS A 44 68.94 41.53 18.24
N LEU A 45 67.98 41.37 19.15
CA LEU A 45 67.26 40.12 19.38
C LEU A 45 65.78 40.45 19.38
N ASN A 46 65.17 40.20 18.21
CA ASN A 46 63.76 39.89 18.01
C ASN A 46 62.83 40.26 19.17
N GLU A 47 62.27 41.44 19.07
CA GLU A 47 61.15 41.95 19.87
C GLU A 47 59.85 41.23 19.46
N SER A 48 59.83 39.91 19.59
CA SER A 48 58.71 39.08 19.20
C SER A 48 58.51 37.89 20.14
N SER A 49 58.48 38.11 21.46
CA SER A 49 57.75 37.22 22.38
C SER A 49 57.63 37.74 23.82
N GLU A 50 57.03 38.90 24.04
CA GLU A 50 56.28 39.15 25.29
C GLU A 50 54.79 39.28 25.00
N ARG A 51 54.26 38.39 24.14
CA ARG A 51 52.81 38.19 24.08
C ARG A 51 52.38 37.50 25.37
N THR A 52 51.78 38.26 26.27
CA THR A 52 51.12 37.71 27.46
C THR A 52 50.26 36.48 27.07
N PRO A 53 50.21 35.42 27.89
CA PRO A 53 49.50 34.17 27.58
C PRO A 53 47.98 34.35 27.37
N ARG A 54 47.45 35.57 27.54
CA ARG A 54 46.06 35.94 27.23
C ARG A 54 45.80 36.01 25.71
N TYR A 55 46.78 36.44 24.90
CA TYR A 55 46.57 36.65 23.45
C TYR A 55 46.90 35.41 22.59
N THR A 56 47.59 34.41 23.13
CA THR A 56 47.94 33.17 22.43
C THR A 56 47.06 31.98 22.82
N ASN A 57 46.07 32.19 23.70
CA ASN A 57 45.20 31.15 24.22
C ASN A 57 43.87 31.07 23.45
N VAL A 58 43.87 30.32 22.35
CA VAL A 58 42.66 30.09 21.52
C VAL A 58 41.57 29.31 22.28
N SER A 59 41.94 28.51 23.27
CA SER A 59 40.97 27.66 23.98
C SER A 59 40.14 28.40 25.03
N GLY A 60 40.50 29.64 25.39
CA GLY A 60 39.79 30.43 26.41
C GLY A 60 39.81 29.84 27.83
N LEU A 61 40.56 28.76 28.06
CA LEU A 61 40.59 28.03 29.31
C LEU A 61 41.48 28.71 30.36
N LYS A 62 41.10 28.57 31.64
CA LYS A 62 41.93 28.98 32.78
C LYS A 62 43.30 28.26 32.74
N PRO A 63 44.41 28.90 33.15
CA PRO A 63 45.76 28.34 33.04
C PRO A 63 45.91 26.93 33.64
N HIS A 64 45.31 26.67 34.80
CA HIS A 64 45.38 25.36 35.46
C HIS A 64 44.65 24.24 34.69
N LEU A 65 43.56 24.55 33.97
CA LEU A 65 42.85 23.58 33.13
C LEU A 65 43.64 23.28 31.86
N ARG A 66 44.22 24.31 31.25
CA ARG A 66 45.11 24.15 30.10
C ARG A 66 46.34 23.29 30.46
N ALA A 67 46.91 23.49 31.65
CA ALA A 67 48.01 22.67 32.14
C ALA A 67 47.65 21.19 32.33
N ARG A 68 46.38 20.85 32.58
CA ARG A 68 45.89 19.46 32.67
C ARG A 68 45.71 18.80 31.29
N MET A 69 45.52 19.57 30.22
CA MET A 69 45.27 19.05 28.86
C MET A 69 46.56 18.76 28.06
N LYS A 70 47.73 18.68 28.69
CA LYS A 70 49.00 18.38 27.99
C LYS A 70 48.94 17.04 27.24
N HIS A 71 48.30 16.04 27.85
CA HIS A 71 48.05 14.72 27.27
C HIS A 71 47.21 14.71 25.99
N VAL A 72 46.50 15.80 25.67
CA VAL A 72 45.65 15.88 24.46
C VAL A 72 46.48 16.02 23.19
N ASN A 73 47.66 16.63 23.29
CA ASN A 73 48.59 16.79 22.17
C ASN A 73 49.62 15.65 22.10
N GLU A 74 49.68 14.82 23.14
CA GLU A 74 50.55 13.65 23.18
C GLU A 74 49.87 12.51 22.43
N ILE A 75 50.64 11.85 21.56
CA ILE A 75 50.16 10.68 20.84
C ILE A 75 50.07 9.55 21.86
N PRO A 76 48.87 8.97 22.09
CA PRO A 76 48.75 7.87 23.04
C PRO A 76 49.52 6.67 22.51
N ASP A 77 50.23 5.99 23.41
CA ASP A 77 50.95 4.77 23.07
C ASP A 77 49.95 3.68 22.60
N PRO A 78 50.09 3.15 21.37
CA PRO A 78 49.17 2.13 20.86
C PRO A 78 49.28 0.79 21.59
N THR A 79 50.34 0.56 22.37
CA THR A 79 50.56 -0.69 23.12
C THR A 79 49.91 -0.66 24.51
N VAL A 80 49.76 0.53 25.10
CA VAL A 80 49.17 0.72 26.44
C VAL A 80 47.68 0.97 26.30
N ALA A 81 46.87 -0.07 26.47
CA ALA A 81 45.42 0.04 26.47
C ALA A 81 44.88 0.22 27.90
N HIS A 82 44.16 1.32 28.14
CA HIS A 82 43.38 1.54 29.36
C HIS A 82 41.97 0.94 29.27
N ASN A 83 41.44 0.74 28.06
CA ASN A 83 40.10 0.21 27.80
C ASN A 83 40.10 -0.82 26.67
N VAL A 84 39.14 -1.76 26.70
CA VAL A 84 39.00 -2.85 25.70
C VAL A 84 38.82 -2.31 24.28
N ALA A 85 38.20 -1.14 24.11
CA ALA A 85 38.05 -0.51 22.80
C ALA A 85 39.38 -0.11 22.16
N GLN A 86 40.41 0.21 22.96
CA GLN A 86 41.73 0.61 22.48
C GLN A 86 42.54 -0.58 21.95
N LEU A 87 42.20 -1.81 22.38
CA LEU A 87 42.81 -3.04 21.89
C LEU A 87 42.36 -3.41 20.47
N ARG A 88 41.23 -2.87 19.99
CA ARG A 88 40.67 -3.25 18.69
C ARG A 88 41.49 -2.68 17.52
N PRO A 89 41.64 -3.40 16.40
CA PRO A 89 42.33 -2.89 15.20
C PRO A 89 41.78 -1.56 14.69
N ARG A 90 40.46 -1.35 14.83
CA ARG A 90 39.79 -0.08 14.48
C ARG A 90 40.33 1.14 15.24
N TYR A 91 40.72 0.99 16.50
CA TYR A 91 41.29 2.09 17.27
C TYR A 91 42.70 2.44 16.77
N ARG A 92 43.53 1.43 16.49
CA ARG A 92 44.87 1.59 15.91
C ARG A 92 44.80 2.27 14.54
N ALA A 93 43.86 1.85 13.68
CA ALA A 93 43.60 2.52 12.39
C ALA A 93 43.19 4.00 12.57
N LYS A 94 42.36 4.31 13.58
CA LYS A 94 41.96 5.69 13.90
C LYS A 94 43.12 6.54 14.41
N LEU A 95 44.04 5.97 15.19
CA LEU A 95 45.24 6.67 15.65
C LEU A 95 46.16 7.02 14.48
N TYR A 96 46.42 6.06 13.60
CA TYR A 96 47.22 6.31 12.40
C TYR A 96 46.54 7.32 11.47
N ALA A 97 45.22 7.28 11.30
CA ALA A 97 44.52 8.29 10.49
C ALA A 97 44.68 9.73 11.03
N LYS A 98 44.88 9.90 12.34
CA LYS A 98 45.07 11.21 12.98
C LYS A 98 46.52 11.69 13.01
N HIS A 99 47.44 10.78 13.32
CA HIS A 99 48.85 11.12 13.59
C HIS A 99 49.83 10.56 12.54
N GLY A 100 49.33 9.80 11.56
CA GLY A 100 50.14 9.15 10.53
C GLY A 100 51.16 8.18 11.11
N ALA A 101 52.32 8.11 10.47
CA ALA A 101 53.45 7.29 10.90
C ALA A 101 54.01 7.67 12.28
N ALA A 102 53.77 8.91 12.76
CA ALA A 102 54.19 9.32 14.10
C ALA A 102 53.48 8.54 15.22
N SER A 103 52.38 7.84 14.91
CA SER A 103 51.68 6.96 15.85
C SER A 103 52.41 5.65 16.16
N GLY A 104 53.43 5.27 15.37
CA GLY A 104 54.13 3.99 15.53
C GLY A 104 53.24 2.76 15.26
N VAL A 105 52.08 2.93 14.63
CA VAL A 105 51.18 1.83 14.25
C VAL A 105 51.56 1.34 12.84
N ASP A 106 51.65 0.02 12.69
CA ASP A 106 51.88 -0.60 11.37
C ASP A 106 50.71 -0.33 10.41
N PRO A 107 50.96 0.18 9.20
CA PRO A 107 49.90 0.48 8.23
C PRO A 107 49.16 -0.78 7.74
N GLY A 108 49.76 -1.96 7.86
CA GLY A 108 49.13 -3.23 7.49
C GLY A 108 47.87 -3.56 8.28
N VAL A 109 47.72 -3.03 9.51
CA VAL A 109 46.54 -3.23 10.37
C VAL A 109 45.27 -2.61 9.77
N MET A 110 45.40 -1.70 8.81
CA MET A 110 44.25 -1.08 8.14
C MET A 110 43.56 -1.99 7.13
N TRP A 111 44.31 -2.93 6.58
CA TRP A 111 43.78 -3.88 5.63
C TRP A 111 43.17 -5.06 6.38
N PRO A 112 42.02 -5.57 5.91
CA PRO A 112 41.42 -6.75 6.51
C PRO A 112 42.36 -7.95 6.46
N SER A 113 42.21 -8.83 7.45
CA SER A 113 42.94 -10.10 7.47
C SER A 113 42.49 -11.01 6.31
N LYS A 114 43.24 -12.08 6.03
CA LYS A 114 42.85 -13.03 4.98
C LYS A 114 41.51 -13.71 5.28
N GLU A 115 41.21 -13.95 6.55
CA GLU A 115 39.96 -14.54 7.02
C GLU A 115 38.81 -13.54 6.86
N GLU A 116 38.99 -12.31 7.32
CA GLU A 116 38.00 -11.23 7.15
C GLU A 116 37.72 -10.94 5.66
N LEU A 117 38.74 -11.02 4.81
CA LEU A 117 38.57 -10.89 3.36
C LEU A 117 37.76 -12.02 2.75
N ALA A 118 37.89 -13.25 3.24
CA ALA A 118 37.08 -14.37 2.78
C ALA A 118 35.62 -14.17 3.20
N GLU A 119 35.37 -13.82 4.46
CA GLU A 119 34.03 -13.52 4.97
C GLU A 119 33.36 -12.37 4.18
N ILE A 120 34.09 -11.29 3.88
CA ILE A 120 33.55 -10.19 3.08
C ILE A 120 33.17 -10.69 1.68
N LYS A 121 33.99 -11.51 1.04
CA LYS A 121 33.69 -12.06 -0.30
C LYS A 121 32.47 -12.97 -0.27
N ASP A 122 32.34 -13.81 0.75
CA ASP A 122 31.22 -14.73 0.89
C ASP A 122 29.91 -13.95 1.10
N ILE A 123 29.93 -12.93 1.96
CA ILE A 123 28.80 -12.02 2.17
C ILE A 123 28.46 -11.28 0.86
N GLU A 124 29.46 -10.80 0.12
CA GLU A 124 29.20 -10.12 -1.14
C GLU A 124 28.61 -11.07 -2.18
N ALA A 125 29.09 -12.30 -2.29
CA ALA A 125 28.54 -13.29 -3.20
C ALA A 125 27.09 -13.67 -2.86
N GLU A 126 26.75 -13.77 -1.56
CA GLU A 126 25.40 -14.14 -1.12
C GLU A 126 24.39 -13.00 -1.29
N PHE A 127 24.77 -11.77 -0.91
CA PHE A 127 23.83 -10.65 -0.85
C PHE A 127 23.89 -9.71 -2.06
N LYS A 128 25.00 -9.70 -2.82
CA LYS A 128 25.20 -8.81 -3.96
C LYS A 128 25.36 -9.65 -5.25
N PRO A 129 24.23 -10.03 -5.90
CA PRO A 129 24.28 -10.76 -7.16
C PRO A 129 24.99 -9.96 -8.24
N THR A 130 25.37 -10.65 -9.31
CA THR A 130 26.11 -10.01 -10.41
C THR A 130 25.23 -9.09 -11.26
N LEU A 131 25.89 -8.17 -11.98
CA LEU A 131 25.39 -7.40 -13.12
C LEU A 131 24.31 -8.14 -13.93
N GLN A 132 24.75 -9.29 -14.43
CA GLN A 132 24.06 -10.08 -15.43
C GLN A 132 22.83 -10.78 -14.82
N GLU A 133 22.95 -11.31 -13.61
CA GLU A 133 21.82 -11.90 -12.87
C GLU A 133 20.72 -10.88 -12.61
N LEU A 134 21.08 -9.65 -12.23
CA LEU A 134 20.09 -8.58 -12.03
C LEU A 134 19.34 -8.26 -13.32
N TRP A 135 20.03 -8.21 -14.46
CA TRP A 135 19.37 -7.99 -15.76
C TRP A 135 18.45 -9.14 -16.15
N ALA A 136 18.87 -10.39 -15.94
CA ALA A 136 18.03 -11.56 -16.17
C ALA A 136 16.76 -11.52 -15.30
N ASN A 137 16.91 -11.28 -14.00
CA ASN A 137 15.80 -11.16 -13.06
C ASN A 137 14.82 -10.04 -13.45
N VAL A 138 15.31 -8.91 -13.94
CA VAL A 138 14.46 -7.80 -14.42
C VAL A 138 13.75 -8.18 -15.71
N ALA A 139 14.42 -8.89 -16.63
CA ALA A 139 13.81 -9.35 -17.87
C ALA A 139 12.67 -10.34 -17.59
N GLU A 140 12.91 -11.35 -16.75
CA GLU A 140 11.90 -12.34 -16.35
C GLU A 140 10.67 -11.71 -15.66
N LYS A 141 10.92 -10.75 -14.76
CA LYS A 141 9.83 -9.98 -14.13
C LYS A 141 9.01 -9.21 -15.16
N ARG A 142 9.66 -8.54 -16.10
CA ARG A 142 8.96 -7.81 -17.17
C ARG A 142 8.15 -8.75 -18.07
N GLU A 143 8.66 -9.93 -18.38
CA GLU A 143 7.97 -10.91 -19.21
C GLU A 143 6.74 -11.49 -18.50
N SER A 144 6.88 -11.88 -17.23
CA SER A 144 5.76 -12.38 -16.43
C SER A 144 4.67 -11.31 -16.21
N GLU A 145 5.05 -10.06 -15.96
CA GLU A 145 4.11 -8.94 -15.86
C GLU A 145 3.38 -8.68 -17.18
N LYS A 146 4.11 -8.71 -18.31
CA LYS A 146 3.50 -8.57 -19.65
C LYS A 146 2.53 -9.71 -19.92
N ALA A 147 2.90 -10.95 -19.63
CA ALA A 147 2.03 -12.11 -19.82
C ALA A 147 0.76 -12.02 -18.95
N ALA A 148 0.91 -11.63 -17.68
CA ALA A 148 -0.22 -11.44 -16.78
C ALA A 148 -1.16 -10.31 -17.25
N ARG A 149 -0.59 -9.22 -17.78
CA ARG A 149 -1.37 -8.12 -18.37
C ARG A 149 -2.15 -8.58 -19.60
N LEU A 150 -1.49 -9.26 -20.54
CA LEU A 150 -2.14 -9.78 -21.76
C LEU A 150 -3.26 -10.77 -21.42
N ALA A 151 -3.05 -11.65 -20.43
CA ALA A 151 -4.09 -12.58 -19.97
C ALA A 151 -5.32 -11.84 -19.42
N LYS A 152 -5.11 -10.77 -18.64
CA LYS A 152 -6.21 -9.92 -18.14
C LYS A 152 -6.92 -9.18 -19.28
N GLU A 153 -6.18 -8.64 -20.23
CA GLU A 153 -6.75 -7.97 -21.40
C GLU A 153 -7.61 -8.95 -22.23
N ALA A 154 -7.14 -10.18 -22.42
CA ALA A 154 -7.88 -11.21 -23.14
C ALA A 154 -9.17 -11.65 -22.43
N THR A 155 -9.16 -11.75 -21.09
CA THR A 155 -10.39 -12.07 -20.34
C THR A 155 -11.38 -10.92 -20.38
N VAL A 156 -10.92 -9.67 -20.24
CA VAL A 156 -11.77 -8.48 -20.39
C VAL A 156 -12.37 -8.41 -21.79
N ALA A 157 -11.57 -8.62 -22.84
CA ALA A 157 -12.08 -8.60 -24.22
C ALA A 157 -13.15 -9.67 -24.46
N ARG A 158 -12.96 -10.89 -23.93
CA ARG A 158 -13.95 -11.97 -24.01
C ARG A 158 -15.26 -11.61 -23.29
N SER A 159 -15.14 -11.07 -22.07
CA SER A 159 -16.31 -10.63 -21.31
C SER A 159 -17.05 -9.51 -22.00
N MET A 160 -16.34 -8.50 -22.53
CA MET A 160 -16.91 -7.39 -23.29
C MET A 160 -17.61 -7.85 -24.56
N ALA A 161 -17.08 -8.87 -25.26
CA ALA A 161 -17.75 -9.48 -26.41
C ALA A 161 -19.05 -10.21 -26.02
N ALA A 162 -19.15 -10.77 -24.82
CA ALA A 162 -20.34 -11.43 -24.31
C ALA A 162 -21.39 -10.46 -23.72
N MET A 163 -20.98 -9.27 -23.29
CA MET A 163 -21.87 -8.23 -22.72
C MET A 163 -23.13 -7.91 -23.52
N PRO A 164 -23.11 -7.71 -24.86
CA PRO A 164 -24.32 -7.36 -25.60
C PRO A 164 -25.42 -8.43 -25.49
N LYS A 165 -25.04 -9.71 -25.46
CA LYS A 165 -25.97 -10.82 -25.24
C LYS A 165 -26.64 -10.70 -23.86
N TYR A 166 -25.87 -10.47 -22.81
CA TYR A 166 -26.42 -10.32 -21.46
C TYR A 166 -27.32 -9.09 -21.32
N ILE A 167 -26.99 -7.99 -21.99
CA ILE A 167 -27.83 -6.78 -22.02
C ILE A 167 -29.19 -7.09 -22.68
N GLN A 168 -29.19 -7.83 -23.80
CA GLN A 168 -30.42 -8.23 -24.48
C GLN A 168 -31.26 -9.16 -23.60
N GLU A 169 -30.66 -10.17 -22.99
CA GLU A 169 -31.34 -11.10 -22.08
C GLU A 169 -31.94 -10.37 -20.87
N HIS A 170 -31.21 -9.39 -20.31
CA HIS A 170 -31.69 -8.57 -19.20
C HIS A 170 -32.88 -7.69 -19.61
N LYS A 171 -32.78 -6.99 -20.74
CA LYS A 171 -33.89 -6.17 -21.26
C LYS A 171 -35.12 -7.03 -21.57
N ALA A 172 -34.93 -8.20 -22.17
CA ALA A 172 -36.02 -9.13 -22.45
C ALA A 172 -36.70 -9.63 -21.17
N ARG A 173 -35.95 -9.85 -20.09
CA ARG A 173 -36.52 -10.17 -18.77
C ARG A 173 -37.33 -9.01 -18.20
N LEU A 174 -36.79 -7.79 -18.23
CA LEU A 174 -37.51 -6.60 -17.75
C LEU A 174 -38.84 -6.41 -18.48
N LEU A 175 -38.84 -6.52 -19.81
CA LEU A 175 -40.08 -6.39 -20.60
C LEU A 175 -41.10 -7.49 -20.26
N LYS A 176 -40.65 -8.72 -20.00
CA LYS A 176 -41.53 -9.81 -19.58
C LYS A 176 -42.14 -9.54 -18.21
N THR A 177 -41.33 -9.11 -17.24
CA THR A 177 -41.81 -8.79 -15.89
C THR A 177 -42.79 -7.61 -15.93
N GLU A 178 -42.49 -6.56 -16.69
CA GLU A 178 -43.38 -5.41 -16.87
C GLU A 178 -44.71 -5.82 -17.53
N ALA A 179 -44.67 -6.70 -18.54
CA ALA A 179 -45.88 -7.21 -19.18
C ALA A 179 -46.72 -8.09 -18.25
N GLU A 180 -46.07 -8.93 -17.44
CA GLU A 180 -46.74 -9.77 -16.43
C GLU A 180 -47.37 -8.92 -15.33
N GLU A 181 -46.67 -7.89 -14.85
CA GLU A 181 -47.17 -6.92 -13.87
C GLU A 181 -48.34 -6.11 -14.44
N ALA A 182 -48.23 -5.59 -15.66
CA ALA A 182 -49.31 -4.88 -16.33
C ALA A 182 -50.54 -5.76 -16.55
N ALA A 183 -50.36 -7.02 -16.96
CA ALA A 183 -51.46 -7.97 -17.12
C ALA A 183 -52.09 -8.34 -15.77
N ALA A 184 -51.30 -8.45 -14.69
CA ALA A 184 -51.82 -8.68 -13.35
C ALA A 184 -52.62 -7.47 -12.83
N LEU A 185 -52.14 -6.25 -13.07
CA LEU A 185 -52.85 -5.01 -12.74
C LEU A 185 -54.13 -4.86 -13.55
N ALA A 186 -54.13 -5.19 -14.84
CA ALA A 186 -55.32 -5.18 -15.68
C ALA A 186 -56.38 -6.16 -15.16
N LYS A 187 -56.00 -7.41 -14.89
CA LYS A 187 -56.91 -8.41 -14.28
C LYS A 187 -57.44 -7.96 -12.92
N GLN A 188 -56.59 -7.32 -12.10
CA GLN A 188 -57.03 -6.77 -10.82
C GLN A 188 -58.06 -5.66 -11.01
N LYS A 189 -57.86 -4.76 -11.97
CA LYS A 189 -58.83 -3.70 -12.30
C LYS A 189 -60.16 -4.27 -12.79
N GLU A 190 -60.12 -5.23 -13.71
CA GLU A 190 -61.31 -5.94 -14.21
C GLU A 190 -62.10 -6.57 -13.05
N LEU A 191 -61.45 -7.31 -12.15
CA LEU A 191 -62.11 -7.91 -10.99
C LEU A 191 -62.74 -6.87 -10.05
N MET A 192 -62.11 -5.71 -9.89
CA MET A 192 -62.62 -4.63 -9.04
C MET A 192 -63.81 -3.91 -9.69
N GLU A 193 -63.79 -3.72 -11.01
CA GLU A 193 -64.93 -3.18 -11.77
C GLU A 193 -66.13 -4.12 -11.71
N GLU A 194 -65.92 -5.42 -11.91
CA GLU A 194 -66.99 -6.41 -11.78
C GLU A 194 -67.56 -6.48 -10.35
N ALA A 195 -66.72 -6.30 -9.32
CA ALA A 195 -67.18 -6.21 -7.94
C ALA A 195 -68.06 -4.97 -7.73
N ARG A 196 -67.66 -3.83 -8.31
CA ARG A 196 -68.43 -2.59 -8.28
C ARG A 196 -69.81 -2.78 -8.93
N ASP A 197 -69.88 -3.48 -10.05
CA ASP A 197 -71.15 -3.75 -10.74
C ASP A 197 -72.05 -4.68 -9.92
N TYR A 198 -71.48 -5.69 -9.25
CA TYR A 198 -72.25 -6.64 -8.44
C TYR A 198 -72.80 -6.02 -7.15
N TYR A 199 -72.01 -5.19 -6.46
CA TYR A 199 -72.37 -4.61 -5.16
C TYR A 199 -72.94 -3.19 -5.25
N GLY A 200 -72.70 -2.47 -6.35
CA GLY A 200 -73.19 -1.10 -6.59
C GLY A 200 -72.36 0.02 -5.96
N TYR A 201 -71.23 -0.29 -5.31
CA TYR A 201 -70.29 0.69 -4.72
C TYR A 201 -68.84 0.18 -4.77
N GLU A 202 -67.87 1.08 -4.57
CA GLU A 202 -66.44 0.76 -4.63
C GLU A 202 -65.99 0.00 -3.35
N ILE A 203 -65.41 -1.19 -3.53
CA ILE A 203 -64.95 -2.07 -2.45
C ILE A 203 -63.44 -2.24 -2.54
N ALA A 204 -62.74 -2.27 -1.40
CA ALA A 204 -61.30 -2.50 -1.37
C ALA A 204 -60.96 -4.00 -1.54
N ARG A 205 -59.79 -4.28 -2.14
CA ARG A 205 -59.31 -5.66 -2.41
C ARG A 205 -59.24 -6.56 -1.17
N ASN A 206 -58.98 -5.98 0.00
CA ASN A 206 -58.78 -6.73 1.25
C ASN A 206 -60.09 -6.99 2.02
N ASP A 207 -61.23 -6.52 1.50
CA ASP A 207 -62.53 -6.71 2.14
C ASP A 207 -62.96 -8.19 2.04
N PRO A 208 -63.44 -8.82 3.14
CA PRO A 208 -63.93 -10.20 3.10
C PRO A 208 -65.02 -10.44 2.05
N ARG A 209 -65.83 -9.43 1.70
CA ARG A 209 -66.88 -9.55 0.68
C ARG A 209 -66.30 -9.77 -0.72
N PHE A 210 -65.20 -9.08 -1.03
CA PHE A 210 -64.51 -9.23 -2.32
C PHE A 210 -63.93 -10.64 -2.48
N VAL A 211 -63.36 -11.19 -1.39
CA VAL A 211 -62.81 -12.56 -1.38
C VAL A 211 -63.89 -13.59 -1.69
N LEU A 212 -65.05 -13.51 -1.04
CA LEU A 212 -66.17 -14.43 -1.29
C LEU A 212 -66.67 -14.37 -2.74
N MET A 213 -66.76 -13.18 -3.34
CA MET A 213 -67.16 -13.02 -4.74
C MET A 213 -66.15 -13.65 -5.71
N VAL A 214 -64.86 -13.44 -5.46
CA VAL A 214 -63.79 -14.04 -6.27
C VAL A 214 -63.82 -15.57 -6.16
N GLU A 215 -64.04 -16.13 -4.97
CA GLU A 215 -64.17 -17.58 -4.76
C GLU A 215 -65.32 -18.18 -5.57
N MET A 216 -66.50 -17.57 -5.54
CA MET A 216 -67.66 -18.00 -6.33
C MET A 216 -67.35 -18.01 -7.84
N LYS A 217 -66.72 -16.95 -8.34
CA LYS A 217 -66.33 -16.86 -9.76
C LYS A 217 -65.25 -17.86 -10.15
N GLU A 218 -64.30 -18.13 -9.27
CA GLU A 218 -63.29 -19.15 -9.51
C GLU A 218 -63.91 -20.55 -9.60
N GLU A 219 -64.91 -20.86 -8.76
CA GLU A 219 -65.63 -22.13 -8.80
C GLU A 219 -66.42 -22.29 -10.09
N GLU A 220 -67.14 -21.25 -10.52
CA GLU A 220 -67.86 -21.21 -11.79
C GLU A 220 -66.90 -21.36 -12.99
N ALA A 221 -65.77 -20.64 -12.98
CA ALA A 221 -64.75 -20.74 -14.02
C ALA A 221 -64.08 -22.12 -14.04
N LYS A 222 -63.84 -22.74 -12.87
CA LYS A 222 -63.31 -24.12 -12.75
C LYS A 222 -64.33 -25.13 -13.30
N ALA A 223 -65.62 -24.96 -13.02
CA ALA A 223 -66.69 -25.81 -13.54
C ALA A 223 -66.81 -25.67 -15.07
N ALA A 224 -66.82 -24.45 -15.59
CA ALA A 224 -66.87 -24.17 -17.03
C ALA A 224 -65.64 -24.70 -17.77
N LYS A 225 -64.42 -24.55 -17.21
CA LYS A 225 -63.19 -25.14 -17.79
C LYS A 225 -63.24 -26.66 -17.82
N LYS A 226 -63.79 -27.30 -16.78
CA LYS A 226 -63.98 -28.76 -16.75
C LYS A 226 -64.98 -29.23 -17.80
N GLN A 227 -66.05 -28.47 -18.04
CA GLN A 227 -67.05 -28.76 -19.08
C GLN A 227 -66.45 -28.59 -20.48
N LYS A 228 -65.81 -27.46 -20.77
CA LYS A 228 -65.11 -27.22 -22.05
C LYS A 228 -64.05 -28.29 -22.34
N LYS A 229 -63.28 -28.70 -21.32
CA LYS A 229 -62.29 -29.79 -21.47
C LYS A 229 -62.94 -31.15 -21.77
N LYS A 230 -64.16 -31.41 -21.29
CA LYS A 230 -64.91 -32.63 -21.65
C LYS A 230 -65.41 -32.52 -23.09
N GLU A 231 -65.95 -31.38 -23.48
CA GLU A 231 -66.41 -31.11 -24.85
C GLU A 231 -65.28 -31.19 -25.88
N ASP A 232 -64.10 -30.63 -25.57
CA ASP A 232 -62.91 -30.72 -26.42
C ASP A 232 -62.41 -32.17 -26.56
N ARG A 233 -62.49 -32.95 -25.48
CA ARG A 233 -62.19 -34.38 -25.51
C ARG A 233 -63.18 -35.14 -26.39
N ASP A 234 -64.47 -34.88 -26.23
CA ASP A 234 -65.52 -35.52 -27.01
C ASP A 234 -65.43 -35.11 -28.50
N ALA A 235 -65.08 -33.85 -28.79
CA ALA A 235 -64.84 -33.35 -30.14
C ALA A 235 -63.59 -33.97 -30.77
N ASN A 236 -62.49 -34.12 -30.02
CA ASN A 236 -61.28 -34.79 -30.50
C ASN A 236 -61.52 -36.29 -30.73
N VAL A 237 -62.30 -36.96 -29.86
CA VAL A 237 -62.72 -38.36 -30.05
C VAL A 237 -63.58 -38.49 -31.31
N LYS A 238 -64.54 -37.59 -31.54
CA LYS A 238 -65.34 -37.55 -32.78
C LYS A 238 -64.48 -37.31 -34.02
N ARG A 239 -63.46 -36.44 -33.93
CA ARG A 239 -62.49 -36.18 -35.02
C ARG A 239 -61.64 -37.41 -35.33
N VAL A 240 -61.12 -38.08 -34.30
CA VAL A 240 -60.35 -39.33 -34.47
C VAL A 240 -61.25 -40.44 -35.03
N LEU A 241 -62.50 -40.55 -34.57
CA LEU A 241 -63.46 -41.53 -35.07
C LEU A 241 -63.82 -41.28 -36.55
N SER A 242 -64.01 -40.02 -36.95
CA SER A 242 -64.28 -39.66 -38.35
C SER A 242 -63.06 -39.84 -39.26
N GLU A 243 -61.85 -39.63 -38.75
CA GLU A 243 -60.62 -39.99 -39.48
C GLU A 243 -60.45 -41.51 -39.65
N LEU A 244 -60.82 -42.30 -38.62
CA LEU A 244 -60.80 -43.77 -38.69
C LEU A 244 -61.85 -44.30 -39.67
N THR A 245 -63.06 -43.73 -39.70
CA THR A 245 -64.09 -44.11 -40.70
C THR A 245 -63.68 -43.67 -42.10
N ARG A 246 -63.06 -42.49 -42.28
CA ARG A 246 -62.50 -42.04 -43.57
C ARG A 246 -61.34 -42.92 -44.07
N LYS A 247 -60.53 -43.45 -43.16
CA LYS A 247 -59.49 -44.46 -43.49
C LYS A 247 -60.09 -45.82 -43.85
N ARG A 248 -61.21 -46.20 -43.22
CA ARG A 248 -61.94 -47.45 -43.49
C ARG A 248 -62.75 -47.42 -44.80
N SER A 249 -63.19 -46.25 -45.25
CA SER A 249 -63.96 -46.06 -46.49
C SER A 249 -63.12 -45.74 -47.73
N ARG A 250 -61.79 -45.55 -47.60
CA ARG A 250 -60.90 -45.56 -48.78
C ARG A 250 -60.88 -46.98 -49.37
N PRO A 251 -61.36 -47.22 -50.60
CA PRO A 251 -61.16 -48.51 -51.24
C PRO A 251 -59.65 -48.75 -51.41
N LYS A 252 -59.19 -49.97 -51.13
CA LYS A 252 -57.87 -50.41 -51.58
C LYS A 252 -57.85 -50.20 -53.09
N LYS A 253 -57.08 -49.22 -53.58
CA LYS A 253 -56.71 -49.18 -54.99
C LYS A 253 -55.87 -50.43 -55.23
N SER A 254 -56.48 -51.39 -55.90
CA SER A 254 -55.87 -52.60 -56.41
C SER A 254 -54.65 -52.22 -57.24
N THR A 255 -53.51 -52.80 -56.88
CA THR A 255 -52.35 -52.98 -57.73
C THR A 255 -52.64 -54.11 -58.73
N ALA A 256 -52.98 -53.74 -59.97
CA ALA A 256 -52.97 -54.49 -61.24
C ALA A 256 -53.76 -53.61 -62.25
N ASP A 257 -53.31 -53.17 -63.43
CA ASP A 257 -52.21 -53.53 -64.33
C ASP A 257 -51.80 -52.31 -65.20
N SER A 258 -50.54 -52.25 -65.62
CA SER A 258 -50.12 -51.99 -67.03
C SER A 258 -48.61 -52.18 -67.13
N ALA A 259 -48.23 -53.32 -67.72
CA ALA A 259 -47.06 -53.42 -68.57
C ALA A 259 -47.32 -52.65 -69.89
N ASP A 260 -46.23 -52.46 -70.64
CA ASP A 260 -46.10 -52.03 -72.04
C ASP A 260 -45.74 -50.54 -72.33
N ASP A 261 -44.43 -50.37 -72.56
CA ASP A 261 -43.82 -49.99 -73.85
C ASP A 261 -43.41 -48.53 -74.20
N GLN A 262 -42.12 -48.46 -74.62
CA GLN A 262 -41.35 -47.47 -75.43
C GLN A 262 -40.89 -46.18 -74.71
N GLU A 263 -39.66 -45.67 -74.83
CA GLU A 263 -38.52 -45.82 -75.76
C GLU A 263 -37.23 -45.38 -75.05
#